data_AF-A0A9P5K3J8-F1
#
_entry.id   AF-A0A9P5K3J8-F1
#
_cell.length_a   1.000
_cell.length_b   1.000
_cell.length_c   1.000
_cell.angle_alpha   90.00
_cell.angle_beta   90.00
_cell.angle_gamma   90.00
#
_symmetry.space_group_name_H-M   'P 1'
#
loop_
_entity.id
_entity.type
_entity.pdbx_description
1 polymer ?
#
loop_
_entity_poly.entity_id
_entity_poly.type
_entity_poly.pdbx_seq_one_letter_code
_entity_poly.pdbx_strand_id
1 'polypeptide(L)'
;MQSALKGANGYRPEIEVADGLRAAPNARNSRNGGTSSPTRLWIFNVAGFQKQEGPAFNYARTLTWINFANNLLVAYEDAIRPRDMDATGTQPPPESQAAPQASPAGSQANLTHQDSNSILQGPLYEYSTLDQLSEAKPIFWKHLAFSILMGVLIQWGTTILAFILAFETVVKGLGCRSGSYLIYGILSTAACASLLLSAALSHVAMREYERIRIAQQRQNEPRLRLRAQLCGAFAVFLRLLGCFMLVANAVWLLLISIWELIGFFDSCYCASTELSKKDSGWILLFKGTDALKEDAQAAWGIGIGLGFVLIFVAIAVFHLASRHKHD
;
A
#
# COMPACT_ATOMS: atom_id res chain seq x y z
N MET A 1 27.85 -11.38 -30.28
CA MET A 1 27.18 -10.08 -30.47
C MET A 1 27.47 -9.19 -29.26
N GLN A 2 28.75 -8.90 -29.04
CA GLN A 2 29.31 -8.16 -27.92
C GLN A 2 30.33 -7.20 -28.53
N SER A 3 29.89 -5.97 -28.83
CA SER A 3 30.75 -4.79 -28.99
C SER A 3 29.86 -3.63 -29.43
N ALA A 4 29.46 -2.76 -28.50
CA ALA A 4 29.08 -1.35 -28.76
C ALA A 4 28.43 -0.72 -27.51
N LEU A 5 29.19 -0.51 -26.44
CA LEU A 5 28.86 0.52 -25.44
C LEU A 5 30.17 1.15 -24.97
N LYS A 6 30.64 2.12 -25.75
CA LYS A 6 31.78 2.96 -25.41
C LYS A 6 31.36 4.42 -25.60
N GLY A 7 31.30 5.17 -24.50
CA GLY A 7 31.38 6.63 -24.52
C GLY A 7 30.05 7.39 -24.47
N ALA A 8 29.55 7.65 -23.27
CA ALA A 8 28.85 8.91 -22.97
C ALA A 8 29.48 9.46 -21.69
N ASN A 9 30.33 10.48 -21.87
CA ASN A 9 31.01 11.19 -20.81
C ASN A 9 29.98 11.79 -19.84
N GLY A 10 30.26 11.61 -18.55
CA GLY A 10 29.37 11.97 -17.46
C GLY A 10 29.03 13.45 -17.44
N TYR A 11 27.72 13.72 -17.45
CA TYR A 11 27.16 14.88 -16.81
C TYR A 11 26.77 14.45 -15.38
N ARG A 12 27.65 14.76 -14.42
CA ARG A 12 27.37 14.59 -12.99
C ARG A 12 26.82 15.94 -12.54
N PRO A 13 25.51 16.09 -12.24
CA PRO A 13 25.05 17.30 -11.57
C PRO A 13 25.72 17.32 -10.20
N GLU A 14 26.73 18.16 -10.07
CA GLU A 14 27.28 18.54 -8.79
C GLU A 14 26.19 19.35 -8.10
N ILE A 15 25.40 18.66 -7.26
CA ILE A 15 24.50 19.32 -6.33
C ILE A 15 25.44 19.99 -5.33
N GLU A 16 25.77 21.24 -5.61
CA GLU A 16 26.42 22.13 -4.67
C GLU A 16 25.41 22.36 -3.53
N VAL A 17 25.46 21.45 -2.53
CA VAL A 17 24.75 21.61 -1.28
C VAL A 17 25.38 22.82 -0.62
N ALA A 18 24.68 23.96 -0.68
CA ALA A 18 25.09 25.18 -0.02
C ALA A 18 25.28 24.91 1.48
N ASP A 19 26.55 24.81 1.91
CA ASP A 19 27.04 24.70 3.28
C ASP A 19 26.84 26.01 4.08
N GLY A 20 25.66 26.62 3.94
CA GLY A 20 25.39 28.00 4.38
C GLY A 20 24.22 28.18 5.35
N LEU A 21 23.44 27.15 5.68
CA LEU A 21 22.46 27.24 6.77
C LEU A 21 23.09 26.77 8.07
N ARG A 22 23.78 27.70 8.77
CA ARG A 22 24.01 27.60 10.21
C ARG A 22 22.66 27.39 10.88
N ALA A 23 22.39 26.14 11.27
CA ALA A 23 21.34 25.82 12.22
C ALA A 23 21.56 26.68 13.47
N ALA A 24 20.59 27.55 13.76
CA ALA A 24 20.55 28.30 15.01
C ALA A 24 20.61 27.30 16.18
N PRO A 25 21.63 27.36 17.07
CA PRO A 25 21.75 26.44 18.18
C PRO A 25 20.87 26.93 19.32
N ASN A 26 19.54 26.84 19.17
CA ASN A 26 18.59 27.16 20.24
C ASN A 26 17.37 26.20 20.26
N ALA A 27 17.61 24.91 19.99
CA ALA A 27 16.69 23.83 20.33
C ALA A 27 17.21 23.04 21.55
N ARG A 28 17.46 23.75 22.66
CA ARG A 28 17.76 23.15 23.96
C ARG A 28 16.58 23.44 24.89
N ASN A 29 16.02 22.37 25.46
CA ASN A 29 14.99 22.35 26.52
C ASN A 29 13.50 22.48 26.10
N SER A 30 13.03 21.52 25.32
CA SER A 30 11.66 20.98 25.52
C SER A 30 11.74 19.49 25.87
N ARG A 31 12.41 19.22 26.99
CA ARG A 31 12.50 17.90 27.64
C ARG A 31 11.75 18.08 28.96
N ASN A 32 10.48 17.65 29.00
CA ASN A 32 9.65 17.35 30.21
C ASN A 32 8.13 17.52 30.02
N GLY A 33 7.63 17.72 28.80
CA GLY A 33 6.22 17.49 28.51
C GLY A 33 5.98 16.02 28.21
N GLY A 34 5.66 15.20 29.21
CA GLY A 34 5.19 13.81 29.05
C GLY A 34 3.80 13.74 28.39
N THR A 35 3.58 14.47 27.30
CA THR A 35 2.37 14.38 26.50
C THR A 35 2.41 13.07 25.75
N SER A 36 1.78 12.05 26.33
CA SER A 36 1.49 10.78 25.66
C SER A 36 0.98 11.09 24.26
N SER A 37 1.76 10.74 23.23
CA SER A 37 1.39 10.99 21.84
C SER A 37 -0.01 10.41 21.60
N PRO A 38 -1.01 11.23 21.21
CA PRO A 38 -2.43 10.84 21.22
C PRO A 38 -2.76 9.66 20.29
N THR A 39 -1.79 9.21 19.48
CA THR A 39 -1.92 8.08 18.56
C THR A 39 -1.53 6.73 19.16
N ARG A 40 -1.12 6.67 20.43
CA ARG A 40 -0.76 5.40 21.10
C ARG A 40 -1.95 4.87 21.88
N LEU A 41 -2.57 3.81 21.37
CA LEU A 41 -3.59 3.07 22.11
C LEU A 41 -2.89 1.94 22.86
N TRP A 42 -2.64 2.17 24.16
CA TRP A 42 -1.87 1.27 25.02
C TRP A 42 -0.42 1.10 24.49
N ILE A 43 -0.03 -0.10 24.06
CA ILE A 43 1.31 -0.39 23.50
C ILE A 43 1.34 -0.17 21.98
N PHE A 44 0.18 -0.22 21.31
CA PHE A 44 0.10 -0.23 19.86
C PHE A 44 -0.09 1.18 19.27
N ASN A 45 0.59 1.43 18.15
CA ASN A 45 0.45 2.67 17.41
C ASN A 45 -0.71 2.55 16.42
N VAL A 46 -1.70 3.45 16.52
CA VAL A 46 -2.87 3.46 15.63
C VAL A 46 -2.48 3.69 14.16
N ALA A 47 -1.38 4.43 13.93
CA ALA A 47 -0.82 4.64 12.59
C ALA A 47 -0.27 3.35 11.95
N GLY A 48 -0.01 2.31 12.75
CA GLY A 48 0.46 1.02 12.27
C GLY A 48 1.77 1.12 11.48
N PHE A 49 1.82 0.43 10.35
CA PHE A 49 3.00 0.35 9.48
C PHE A 49 3.33 1.67 8.76
N GLN A 50 2.41 2.62 8.67
CA GLN A 50 2.69 3.90 7.99
C GLN A 50 3.78 4.72 8.67
N LYS A 51 3.83 4.67 10.00
CA LYS A 51 4.83 5.40 10.79
C LYS A 51 6.17 4.66 10.91
N GLN A 52 6.25 3.40 10.49
CA GLN A 52 7.50 2.66 10.55
C GLN A 52 8.43 3.14 9.43
N GLU A 53 9.70 3.33 9.77
CA GLU A 53 10.73 3.74 8.82
C GLU A 53 11.34 2.50 8.16
N GLY A 54 11.71 2.65 6.88
CA GLY A 54 12.40 1.61 6.12
C GLY A 54 11.75 1.30 4.77
N PRO A 55 12.53 0.72 3.83
CA PRO A 55 12.05 0.44 2.47
C PRO A 55 10.87 -0.54 2.46
N ALA A 56 10.83 -1.48 3.41
CA ALA A 56 9.73 -2.41 3.59
C ALA A 56 8.44 -1.77 4.10
N PHE A 57 8.40 -0.48 4.45
CA PHE A 57 7.15 0.19 4.87
C PHE A 57 6.71 1.27 3.89
N ASN A 58 7.49 1.54 2.84
CA ASN A 58 7.13 2.52 1.81
C ASN A 58 5.80 2.20 1.13
N TYR A 59 5.48 0.91 0.93
CA TYR A 59 4.21 0.51 0.33
C TYR A 59 2.99 0.85 1.21
N ALA A 60 3.15 0.91 2.53
CA ALA A 60 2.06 1.27 3.44
C ALA A 60 1.69 2.76 3.37
N ARG A 61 2.60 3.59 2.85
CA ARG A 61 2.46 5.05 2.71
C ARG A 61 1.91 5.46 1.35
N THR A 62 1.28 4.57 0.60
CA THR A 62 0.79 4.86 -0.77
C THR A 62 -0.07 6.11 -0.83
N LEU A 63 -0.99 6.30 0.14
CA LEU A 63 -1.84 7.48 0.22
C LEU A 63 -1.05 8.76 0.52
N THR A 64 -0.18 8.72 1.53
CA THR A 64 0.66 9.86 1.92
C THR A 64 1.61 10.25 0.79
N TRP A 65 2.16 9.26 0.07
CA TRP A 65 3.06 9.48 -1.05
C TRP A 65 2.34 10.10 -2.24
N ILE A 66 1.13 9.64 -2.58
CA ILE A 66 0.32 10.25 -3.64
C ILE A 66 0.01 11.71 -3.30
N ASN A 67 -0.35 11.98 -2.05
CA ASN A 67 -0.60 13.35 -1.60
C ASN A 67 0.66 14.22 -1.72
N PHE A 68 1.80 13.71 -1.27
CA PHE A 68 3.08 14.39 -1.41
C PHE A 68 3.43 14.67 -2.88
N ALA A 69 3.29 13.67 -3.76
CA ALA A 69 3.55 13.81 -5.18
C ALA A 69 2.63 14.84 -5.84
N ASN A 70 1.35 14.85 -5.48
CA ASN A 70 0.38 15.83 -5.97
C ASN A 70 0.75 17.25 -5.52
N ASN A 71 1.09 17.43 -4.24
CA ASN A 71 1.51 18.73 -3.72
C ASN A 71 2.82 19.22 -4.37
N LEU A 72 3.76 18.30 -4.64
CA LEU A 72 5.01 18.61 -5.33
C LEU A 72 4.75 19.04 -6.78
N LEU A 73 3.83 18.36 -7.47
CA LEU A 73 3.44 18.69 -8.84
C LEU A 73 2.78 20.07 -8.90
N VAL A 74 1.81 20.36 -8.03
CA VAL A 74 1.17 21.67 -7.95
C VAL A 74 2.19 22.78 -7.64
N ALA A 75 3.10 22.56 -6.68
CA ALA A 75 4.14 23.54 -6.36
C ALA A 75 5.10 23.78 -7.54
N TYR A 76 5.39 22.75 -8.32
CA TYR A 76 6.22 22.86 -9.51
C TYR A 76 5.50 23.61 -10.65
N GLU A 77 4.22 23.32 -10.89
CA GLU A 77 3.38 24.04 -11.85
C GLU A 77 3.27 25.52 -11.51
N ASP A 78 3.06 25.85 -10.23
CA ASP A 78 3.00 27.24 -9.76
C ASP A 78 4.36 27.95 -9.86
N ALA A 79 5.48 27.23 -9.70
CA ALA A 79 6.82 27.79 -9.88
C ALA A 79 7.18 28.06 -11.35
N ILE A 80 6.62 27.26 -12.29
CA ILE A 80 6.84 27.43 -13.72
C ILE A 80 5.90 28.45 -14.34
N ARG A 81 4.68 28.59 -13.81
CA ARG A 81 3.69 29.51 -14.35
C ARG A 81 4.37 30.88 -14.44
N PRO A 82 4.54 31.43 -15.66
CA PRO A 82 5.24 32.69 -15.83
C PRO A 82 4.53 33.68 -14.92
N ARG A 83 5.28 34.21 -13.94
CA ARG A 83 4.79 35.30 -13.12
C ARG A 83 4.66 36.43 -14.12
N ASP A 84 3.48 36.56 -14.72
CA ASP A 84 3.11 37.71 -15.51
C ASP A 84 3.46 38.88 -14.61
N MET A 85 4.63 39.47 -14.89
CA MET A 85 4.98 40.72 -14.30
C MET A 85 3.88 41.61 -14.83
N ASP A 86 2.96 41.97 -13.94
CA ASP A 86 2.11 43.12 -14.10
C ASP A 86 3.04 44.28 -14.47
N ALA A 87 3.30 44.41 -15.77
CA ALA A 87 3.90 45.53 -16.45
C ALA A 87 2.87 46.67 -16.52
N THR A 88 2.07 46.80 -15.46
CA THR A 88 1.03 47.80 -15.30
C THR A 88 1.58 48.86 -14.37
N GLY A 89 2.35 49.79 -14.96
CA GLY A 89 2.66 51.05 -14.32
C GLY A 89 4.13 51.40 -14.31
N THR A 90 4.68 51.71 -15.49
CA THR A 90 5.63 52.82 -15.59
C THR A 90 4.92 54.07 -15.06
N GLN A 91 4.94 54.29 -13.74
CA GLN A 91 4.75 55.63 -13.21
C GLN A 91 6.10 56.33 -13.38
N PRO A 92 6.21 57.38 -14.20
CA PRO A 92 7.47 58.07 -14.41
C PRO A 92 7.99 58.59 -13.06
N PRO A 93 9.31 58.51 -12.84
CA PRO A 93 9.90 58.94 -11.58
C PRO A 93 9.64 60.45 -11.38
N PRO A 94 9.28 60.91 -10.17
CA PRO A 94 9.31 62.33 -9.87
C PRO A 94 10.76 62.82 -9.98
N GLU A 95 10.96 63.69 -10.95
CA GLU A 95 12.17 64.44 -11.18
C GLU A 95 12.50 65.27 -9.93
N SER A 96 13.49 64.85 -9.14
CA SER A 96 14.21 65.80 -8.29
C SER A 96 15.58 65.33 -7.82
N GLN A 97 16.56 66.05 -8.38
CA GLN A 97 17.75 66.61 -7.74
C GLN A 97 18.91 65.68 -7.37
N ALA A 98 20.01 66.01 -8.03
CA ALA A 98 21.34 65.44 -7.90
C ALA A 98 21.93 65.65 -6.50
N ALA A 99 22.57 64.59 -5.98
CA ALA A 99 23.64 64.68 -5.00
C ALA A 99 24.68 63.58 -5.26
N PRO A 100 25.96 63.79 -4.88
CA PRO A 100 27.08 63.09 -5.50
C PRO A 100 27.43 61.75 -4.83
N GLN A 101 27.89 60.86 -5.70
CA GLN A 101 28.68 59.63 -5.50
C GLN A 101 29.38 59.47 -4.13
N ALA A 102 29.11 58.34 -3.47
CA ALA A 102 30.05 57.67 -2.57
C ALA A 102 29.89 56.13 -2.65
N SER A 103 30.97 55.49 -3.11
CA SER A 103 31.44 54.10 -3.09
C SER A 103 30.52 52.87 -2.84
N PRO A 104 30.76 51.75 -3.56
CA PRO A 104 30.10 50.47 -3.37
C PRO A 104 30.85 49.61 -2.32
N ALA A 105 30.27 49.45 -1.14
CA ALA A 105 30.69 48.44 -0.17
C ALA A 105 29.47 47.77 0.45
N GLY A 106 29.25 46.51 0.08
CA GLY A 106 28.50 45.54 0.88
C GLY A 106 27.10 45.96 1.32
N SER A 107 26.20 46.24 0.38
CA SER A 107 24.78 46.32 0.70
C SER A 107 24.26 44.91 0.90
N GLN A 108 24.24 44.46 2.16
CA GLN A 108 23.41 43.35 2.59
C GLN A 108 22.00 43.64 2.08
N ALA A 109 21.53 42.84 1.13
CA ALA A 109 20.13 42.78 0.78
C ALA A 109 19.39 42.35 2.05
N ASN A 110 18.95 43.34 2.82
CA ASN A 110 17.84 43.18 3.74
C ASN A 110 16.67 42.73 2.88
N LEU A 111 16.49 41.41 2.80
CA LEU A 111 15.18 40.80 2.60
C LEU A 111 14.31 41.26 3.78
N THR A 112 13.87 42.51 3.72
CA THR A 112 12.65 42.95 4.38
C THR A 112 11.58 42.05 3.83
N HIS A 113 11.27 41.05 4.65
CA HIS A 113 10.10 40.19 4.64
C HIS A 113 8.88 41.10 4.46
N GLN A 114 8.60 41.48 3.23
CA GLN A 114 7.48 42.32 2.89
C GLN A 114 6.26 41.45 3.07
N ASP A 115 5.53 41.76 4.15
CA ASP A 115 4.21 41.27 4.55
C ASP A 115 3.25 41.28 3.35
N SER A 116 3.43 40.28 2.49
CA SER A 116 2.47 39.91 1.47
C SER A 116 1.41 39.13 2.20
N ASN A 117 0.39 39.86 2.66
CA ASN A 117 -0.85 39.38 3.26
C ASN A 117 -1.23 37.98 2.78
N SER A 118 -0.78 36.98 3.51
CA SER A 118 -1.52 35.85 4.09
C SER A 118 -2.84 35.45 3.41
N ILE A 119 -2.85 35.28 2.11
CA ILE A 119 -3.88 34.52 1.41
C ILE A 119 -3.26 33.17 1.10
N LEU A 120 -3.69 32.16 1.86
CA LEU A 120 -3.55 30.72 1.58
C LEU A 120 -2.36 29.91 2.14
N GLN A 121 -1.76 30.27 3.28
CA GLN A 121 -1.12 29.25 4.13
C GLN A 121 -2.18 28.62 5.05
N GLY A 122 -3.08 27.83 4.47
CA GLY A 122 -3.87 26.90 5.27
C GLY A 122 -2.92 25.96 6.05
N PRO A 123 -3.29 25.50 7.26
CA PRO A 123 -2.46 24.54 7.98
C PRO A 123 -2.14 23.36 7.08
N LEU A 124 -0.85 23.04 6.92
CA LEU A 124 -0.41 21.91 6.11
C LEU A 124 -0.86 20.63 6.83
N TYR A 125 -1.88 19.97 6.28
CA TYR A 125 -2.38 18.71 6.80
C TYR A 125 -1.40 17.60 6.42
N GLU A 126 -0.94 16.81 7.41
CA GLU A 126 -0.09 15.64 7.15
C GLU A 126 -0.91 14.55 6.44
N TYR A 127 -2.23 14.50 6.70
CA TYR A 127 -3.20 13.64 6.01
C TYR A 127 -4.23 14.50 5.28
N SER A 128 -3.91 14.91 4.04
CA SER A 128 -4.88 15.62 3.21
C SER A 128 -6.14 14.79 3.02
N THR A 129 -7.28 15.46 3.12
CA THR A 129 -8.55 14.81 2.83
C THR A 129 -8.57 14.36 1.37
N LEU A 130 -8.95 13.11 1.12
CA LEU A 130 -9.11 12.59 -0.23
C LEU A 130 -10.10 13.41 -1.09
N ASP A 131 -10.95 14.21 -0.42
CA ASP A 131 -11.88 15.14 -1.06
C ASP A 131 -11.16 16.36 -1.68
N GLN A 132 -9.96 16.73 -1.22
CA GLN A 132 -9.09 17.73 -1.88
C GLN A 132 -8.41 17.16 -3.12
N LEU A 133 -8.25 15.83 -3.19
CA LEU A 133 -7.80 15.12 -4.39
C LEU A 133 -9.00 14.71 -5.26
N SER A 134 -10.06 15.53 -5.35
CA SER A 134 -11.34 15.12 -5.96
C SER A 134 -11.18 14.51 -7.37
N GLU A 135 -10.25 15.03 -8.18
CA GLU A 135 -9.95 14.53 -9.52
C GLU A 135 -9.11 13.24 -9.51
N ALA A 136 -8.16 13.11 -8.58
CA ALA A 136 -7.27 11.94 -8.48
C ALA A 136 -7.88 10.75 -7.70
N LYS A 137 -8.90 11.01 -6.87
CA LYS A 137 -9.62 10.03 -6.03
C LYS A 137 -10.20 8.85 -6.82
N PRO A 138 -11.00 9.04 -7.89
CA PRO A 138 -11.58 7.91 -8.63
C PRO A 138 -10.51 7.04 -9.29
N ILE A 139 -9.45 7.66 -9.82
CA ILE A 139 -8.33 6.97 -10.46
C ILE A 139 -7.60 6.09 -9.44
N PHE A 140 -7.30 6.64 -8.27
CA PHE A 140 -6.65 5.88 -7.19
C PHE A 140 -7.48 4.67 -6.75
N TRP A 141 -8.77 4.87 -6.46
CA TRP A 141 -9.65 3.78 -6.03
C TRP A 141 -9.82 2.71 -7.10
N LYS A 142 -9.91 3.11 -8.38
CA LYS A 142 -9.90 2.18 -9.51
C LYS A 142 -8.65 1.32 -9.51
N HIS A 143 -7.45 1.91 -9.39
CA HIS A 143 -6.19 1.16 -9.37
C HIS A 143 -6.06 0.25 -8.15
N LEU A 144 -6.44 0.74 -6.96
CA LEU A 144 -6.43 -0.04 -5.74
C LEU A 144 -7.39 -1.25 -5.83
N ALA A 145 -8.63 -1.01 -6.24
CA ALA A 145 -9.63 -2.07 -6.40
C ALA A 145 -9.19 -3.10 -7.46
N PHE A 146 -8.64 -2.63 -8.58
CA PHE A 146 -8.10 -3.49 -9.62
C PHE A 146 -6.93 -4.35 -9.11
N SER A 147 -6.00 -3.77 -8.36
CA SER A 147 -4.87 -4.51 -7.78
C SER A 147 -5.34 -5.57 -6.79
N ILE A 148 -6.30 -5.26 -5.92
CA ILE A 148 -6.87 -6.22 -4.97
C ILE A 148 -7.58 -7.34 -5.72
N LEU A 149 -8.40 -7.01 -6.71
CA LEU A 149 -9.11 -7.98 -7.54
C LEU A 149 -8.14 -8.93 -8.24
N MET A 150 -7.07 -8.41 -8.84
CA MET A 150 -6.06 -9.24 -9.51
C MET A 150 -5.30 -10.13 -8.53
N GLY A 151 -4.95 -9.62 -7.34
CA GLY A 151 -4.35 -10.43 -6.30
C GLY A 151 -5.24 -11.59 -5.87
N VAL A 152 -6.54 -11.32 -5.65
CA VAL A 152 -7.54 -12.34 -5.29
C VAL A 152 -7.73 -13.35 -6.42
N LEU A 153 -7.80 -12.91 -7.67
CA LEU A 153 -7.94 -13.78 -8.85
C LEU A 153 -6.76 -14.73 -9.00
N ILE A 154 -5.53 -14.23 -8.85
CA ILE A 154 -4.32 -15.07 -8.93
C ILE A 154 -4.28 -16.06 -7.76
N GLN A 155 -4.56 -15.59 -6.55
CA GLN A 155 -4.57 -16.43 -5.34
C GLN A 155 -5.63 -17.53 -5.41
N TRP A 156 -6.88 -17.19 -5.71
CA TRP A 156 -7.96 -18.18 -5.83
C TRP A 156 -7.84 -19.01 -7.10
N GLY A 157 -7.34 -18.47 -8.20
CA GLY A 157 -7.09 -19.23 -9.42
C GLY A 157 -6.14 -20.39 -9.16
N THR A 158 -5.01 -20.13 -8.49
CA THR A 158 -4.04 -21.18 -8.13
C THR A 158 -4.59 -22.14 -7.06
N THR A 159 -5.30 -21.62 -6.05
CA THR A 159 -5.86 -22.45 -4.97
C THR A 159 -7.00 -23.35 -5.45
N ILE A 160 -7.94 -22.82 -6.24
CA ILE A 160 -9.05 -23.57 -6.86
C ILE A 160 -8.48 -24.63 -7.79
N LEU A 161 -7.41 -24.31 -8.53
CA LEU A 161 -6.76 -25.28 -9.40
C LEU A 161 -6.23 -26.49 -8.61
N ALA A 162 -5.47 -26.23 -7.55
CA ALA A 162 -4.98 -27.28 -6.66
C ALA A 162 -6.13 -28.06 -5.99
N PHE A 163 -7.19 -27.36 -5.59
CA PHE A 163 -8.40 -27.95 -5.03
C PHE A 163 -9.10 -28.89 -6.01
N ILE A 164 -9.41 -28.45 -7.24
CA ILE A 164 -10.10 -29.25 -8.26
C ILE A 164 -9.28 -30.48 -8.60
N LEU A 165 -7.96 -30.32 -8.79
CA LEU A 165 -7.06 -31.44 -9.02
C LEU A 165 -7.17 -32.47 -7.90
N ALA A 166 -7.06 -32.04 -6.64
CA ALA A 166 -7.14 -32.95 -5.50
C ALA A 166 -8.56 -33.49 -5.21
N PHE A 167 -9.61 -32.80 -5.65
CA PHE A 167 -11.01 -33.20 -5.48
C PHE A 167 -11.44 -34.25 -6.52
N GLU A 168 -10.93 -34.13 -7.75
CA GLU A 168 -11.21 -35.06 -8.85
C GLU A 168 -10.23 -36.24 -8.90
N THR A 169 -9.06 -36.16 -8.24
CA THR A 169 -8.18 -37.33 -8.10
C THR A 169 -8.85 -38.41 -7.25
N VAL A 170 -9.00 -39.61 -7.83
CA VAL A 170 -9.50 -40.90 -7.31
C VAL A 170 -10.34 -40.81 -6.02
N VAL A 171 -11.60 -41.27 -6.12
CA VAL A 171 -12.66 -41.10 -5.10
C VAL A 171 -13.10 -39.64 -4.99
N LYS A 172 -13.97 -39.20 -5.92
CA LYS A 172 -14.49 -37.80 -5.95
C LYS A 172 -15.04 -37.38 -4.58
N GLY A 173 -14.55 -36.27 -4.04
CA GLY A 173 -15.00 -35.74 -2.76
C GLY A 173 -14.01 -34.82 -2.04
N LEU A 174 -14.46 -34.23 -0.94
CA LEU A 174 -13.60 -33.46 -0.04
C LEU A 174 -12.76 -34.44 0.81
N GLY A 175 -11.47 -34.54 0.50
CA GLY A 175 -10.49 -35.31 1.26
C GLY A 175 -9.57 -34.39 2.08
N CYS A 176 -8.60 -34.98 2.78
CA CYS A 176 -7.63 -34.21 3.56
C CYS A 176 -6.82 -33.25 2.68
N ARG A 177 -6.38 -33.70 1.49
CA ARG A 177 -5.55 -32.90 0.57
C ARG A 177 -6.35 -31.72 0.00
N SER A 178 -7.51 -31.96 -0.62
CA SER A 178 -8.38 -30.90 -1.16
C SER A 178 -8.91 -29.97 -0.05
N GLY A 179 -9.30 -30.50 1.11
CA GLY A 179 -9.67 -29.71 2.27
C GLY A 179 -8.55 -28.80 2.77
N SER A 180 -7.30 -29.27 2.78
CA SER A 180 -6.15 -28.47 3.22
C SER A 180 -5.89 -27.25 2.31
N TYR A 181 -6.04 -27.41 0.98
CA TYR A 181 -5.95 -26.29 0.03
C TYR A 181 -7.07 -25.27 0.22
N LEU A 182 -8.28 -25.74 0.54
CA LEU A 182 -9.41 -24.84 0.82
C LEU A 182 -9.18 -24.03 2.10
N ILE A 183 -8.70 -24.68 3.17
CA ILE A 183 -8.32 -24.02 4.43
C ILE A 183 -7.27 -22.94 4.15
N TYR A 184 -6.23 -23.26 3.38
CA TYR A 184 -5.21 -22.30 2.95
C TYR A 184 -5.82 -21.08 2.23
N GLY A 185 -6.70 -21.31 1.25
CA GLY A 185 -7.36 -20.24 0.49
C GLY A 185 -8.20 -19.32 1.38
N ILE A 186 -8.97 -19.91 2.30
CA ILE A 186 -9.83 -19.17 3.24
C ILE A 186 -8.98 -18.35 4.21
N LEU A 187 -7.97 -18.94 4.86
CA LEU A 187 -7.10 -18.22 5.79
C LEU A 187 -6.38 -17.05 5.10
N SER A 188 -5.84 -17.29 3.90
CA SER A 188 -5.17 -16.24 3.11
C SER A 188 -6.13 -15.08 2.78
N THR A 189 -7.38 -15.40 2.41
CA THR A 189 -8.38 -14.38 2.05
C THR A 189 -8.84 -13.59 3.28
N ALA A 190 -9.07 -14.27 4.40
CA ALA A 190 -9.43 -13.64 5.66
C ALA A 190 -8.31 -12.73 6.19
N ALA A 191 -7.04 -13.18 6.08
CA ALA A 191 -5.87 -12.36 6.41
C ALA A 191 -5.80 -11.10 5.53
N CYS A 192 -5.97 -11.24 4.21
CA CYS A 192 -5.99 -10.12 3.28
C CYS A 192 -7.11 -9.12 3.61
N ALA A 193 -8.35 -9.60 3.78
CA ALA A 193 -9.50 -8.76 4.09
C ALA A 193 -9.34 -8.02 5.43
N SER A 194 -8.85 -8.70 6.47
CA SER A 194 -8.62 -8.08 7.79
C SER A 194 -7.52 -7.02 7.74
N LEU A 195 -6.43 -7.24 7.00
CA LEU A 195 -5.37 -6.25 6.81
C LEU A 195 -5.84 -5.04 5.98
N LEU A 196 -6.61 -5.26 4.92
CA LEU A 196 -7.19 -4.18 4.11
C LEU A 196 -8.18 -3.35 4.92
N LEU A 197 -9.07 -4.00 5.67
CA LEU A 197 -10.03 -3.33 6.54
C LEU A 197 -9.31 -2.56 7.65
N SER A 198 -8.27 -3.15 8.25
CA SER A 198 -7.40 -2.46 9.21
C SER A 198 -6.78 -1.20 8.62
N ALA A 199 -6.24 -1.26 7.40
CA ALA A 199 -5.65 -0.10 6.73
C ALA A 199 -6.70 1.00 6.48
N ALA A 200 -7.88 0.64 5.99
CA ALA A 200 -8.98 1.57 5.79
C ALA A 200 -9.43 2.24 7.10
N LEU A 201 -9.59 1.47 8.18
CA LEU A 201 -9.98 1.99 9.49
C LEU A 201 -8.89 2.84 10.13
N SER A 202 -7.61 2.48 9.98
CA SER A 202 -6.49 3.32 10.43
C SER A 202 -6.50 4.66 9.72
N HIS A 203 -6.75 4.68 8.40
CA HIS A 203 -6.87 5.93 7.64
C HIS A 203 -8.04 6.79 8.15
N VAL A 204 -9.21 6.19 8.38
CA VAL A 204 -10.36 6.90 8.97
C VAL A 204 -10.02 7.43 10.37
N ALA A 205 -9.38 6.62 11.21
CA ALA A 205 -9.00 7.03 12.57
C ALA A 205 -8.01 8.21 12.56
N MET A 206 -6.96 8.16 11.72
CA MET A 206 -5.98 9.24 11.60
C MET A 206 -6.62 10.54 11.11
N ARG A 207 -7.54 10.47 10.14
CA ARG A 207 -8.30 11.64 9.68
C ARG A 207 -9.09 12.29 10.82
N GLU A 208 -9.76 11.49 11.64
CA GLU A 208 -10.50 12.01 12.79
C GLU A 208 -9.58 12.58 13.87
N TYR A 209 -8.41 11.97 14.12
CA TYR A 209 -7.42 12.53 15.05
C TYR A 209 -6.91 13.91 14.60
N GLU A 210 -6.67 14.10 13.31
CA GLU A 210 -6.23 15.39 12.77
C GLU A 210 -7.35 16.45 12.85
N ARG A 211 -8.59 16.07 12.52
CA ARG A 211 -9.76 16.92 12.72
C ARG A 211 -9.91 17.35 14.17
N ILE A 212 -9.76 16.41 15.12
CA ILE A 212 -9.80 16.72 16.54
C ILE A 212 -8.66 17.65 16.91
N ARG A 213 -7.42 17.42 16.43
CA ARG A 213 -6.28 18.29 16.74
C ARG A 213 -6.53 19.76 16.34
N ILE A 214 -7.21 19.98 15.22
CA ILE A 214 -7.53 21.32 14.72
C ILE A 214 -8.78 21.88 15.41
N ALA A 215 -9.81 21.07 15.60
CA ALA A 215 -11.05 21.47 16.27
C ALA A 215 -10.87 21.70 17.77
N GLN A 216 -9.91 21.03 18.41
CA GLN A 216 -9.57 21.23 19.82
C GLN A 216 -8.96 22.62 20.06
N GLN A 217 -8.50 23.31 19.00
CA GLN A 217 -8.20 24.73 19.06
C GLN A 217 -9.47 25.61 19.14
N ARG A 218 -10.66 25.05 18.86
CA ARG A 218 -11.94 25.76 18.84
C ARG A 218 -12.99 25.28 19.86
N GLN A 219 -13.09 24.01 20.26
CA GLN A 219 -14.00 23.52 21.32
C GLN A 219 -13.85 22.00 21.62
N ASN A 220 -14.24 21.56 22.84
CA ASN A 220 -14.16 20.18 23.33
C ASN A 220 -15.42 19.34 22.96
N GLU A 221 -15.39 18.60 21.85
CA GLU A 221 -16.46 17.66 21.45
C GLU A 221 -16.13 16.20 21.84
N PRO A 222 -16.78 15.60 22.87
CA PRO A 222 -16.41 14.27 23.40
C PRO A 222 -16.82 13.11 22.48
N ARG A 223 -17.88 13.24 21.68
CA ARG A 223 -18.40 12.16 20.82
C ARG A 223 -17.44 11.78 19.69
N LEU A 224 -16.79 12.77 19.09
CA LEU A 224 -15.85 12.57 17.98
C LEU A 224 -14.61 11.79 18.45
N ARG A 225 -14.15 12.08 19.66
CA ARG A 225 -13.01 11.42 20.30
C ARG A 225 -13.26 9.93 20.53
N LEU A 226 -14.46 9.56 21.00
CA LEU A 226 -14.82 8.16 21.19
C LEU A 226 -14.82 7.38 19.87
N ARG A 227 -15.38 7.96 18.80
CA ARG A 227 -15.39 7.33 17.46
C ARG A 227 -13.98 7.08 16.95
N ALA A 228 -13.10 8.07 17.04
CA ALA A 228 -11.70 7.94 16.62
C ALA A 228 -10.96 6.85 17.43
N GLN A 229 -11.23 6.76 18.73
CA GLN A 229 -10.67 5.73 19.60
C GLN A 229 -11.17 4.33 19.23
N LEU A 230 -12.47 4.16 19.01
CA LEU A 230 -13.06 2.87 18.61
C LEU A 230 -12.54 2.41 17.24
N CYS A 231 -12.52 3.30 16.24
CA CYS A 231 -11.94 3.01 14.93
C CYS A 231 -10.47 2.64 15.04
N GLY A 232 -9.70 3.37 15.86
CA GLY A 232 -8.29 3.07 16.11
C GLY A 232 -8.08 1.71 16.79
N ALA A 233 -8.88 1.39 17.81
CA ALA A 233 -8.83 0.10 18.51
C ALA A 233 -9.16 -1.05 17.57
N PHE A 234 -10.23 -0.92 16.79
CA PHE A 234 -10.65 -1.95 15.83
C PHE A 234 -9.63 -2.12 14.70
N ALA A 235 -9.01 -1.03 14.22
CA ALA A 235 -7.93 -1.09 13.24
C ALA A 235 -6.72 -1.87 13.76
N VAL A 236 -6.32 -1.64 15.02
CA VAL A 236 -5.22 -2.38 15.67
C VAL A 236 -5.58 -3.85 15.83
N PHE A 237 -6.79 -4.15 16.31
CA PHE A 237 -7.26 -5.53 16.48
C PHE A 237 -7.23 -6.31 15.17
N LEU A 238 -7.83 -5.78 14.10
CA LEU A 238 -7.85 -6.42 12.79
C LEU A 238 -6.45 -6.61 12.20
N ARG A 239 -5.51 -5.69 12.48
CA ARG A 239 -4.12 -5.85 12.08
C ARG A 239 -3.47 -7.06 12.73
N LEU A 240 -3.62 -7.17 14.06
CA LEU A 240 -3.06 -8.27 14.83
C LEU A 240 -3.68 -9.60 14.40
N LEU A 241 -5.00 -9.61 14.20
CA LEU A 241 -5.72 -10.77 13.69
C LEU A 241 -5.22 -11.19 12.30
N GLY A 242 -5.10 -10.23 11.38
CA GLY A 242 -4.60 -10.50 10.02
C GLY A 242 -3.15 -11.00 10.01
N CYS A 243 -2.27 -10.42 10.82
CA CYS A 243 -0.90 -10.91 10.98
C CYS A 243 -0.86 -12.33 11.57
N PHE A 244 -1.68 -12.61 12.59
CA PHE A 244 -1.79 -13.95 13.17
C PHE A 244 -2.27 -14.97 12.13
N MET A 245 -3.33 -14.64 11.38
CA MET A 245 -3.84 -15.49 10.30
C MET A 245 -2.78 -15.74 9.22
N LEU A 246 -1.97 -14.73 8.88
CA LEU A 246 -0.89 -14.87 7.89
C LEU A 246 0.21 -15.84 8.36
N VAL A 247 0.63 -15.73 9.63
CA VAL A 247 1.59 -16.67 10.24
C VAL A 247 1.00 -18.08 10.30
N ALA A 248 -0.26 -18.21 10.74
CA ALA A 248 -0.95 -19.49 10.78
C ALA A 248 -1.07 -20.11 9.38
N ASN A 249 -1.38 -19.32 8.36
CA ASN A 249 -1.46 -19.76 6.97
C ASN A 249 -0.10 -20.23 6.42
N ALA A 250 0.99 -19.54 6.77
CA ALA A 250 2.35 -19.95 6.40
C ALA A 250 2.75 -21.26 7.06
N VAL A 251 2.46 -21.42 8.37
CA VAL A 251 2.67 -22.69 9.07
C VAL A 251 1.82 -23.80 8.44
N TRP A 252 0.58 -23.51 8.06
CA TRP A 252 -0.30 -24.47 7.39
C TRP A 252 0.25 -24.95 6.05
N LEU A 253 0.77 -24.06 5.21
CA LEU A 253 1.45 -24.44 3.96
C LEU A 253 2.66 -25.36 4.21
N LEU A 254 3.44 -25.07 5.25
CA LEU A 254 4.59 -25.89 5.63
C LEU A 254 4.13 -27.28 6.11
N LEU A 255 3.06 -27.35 6.89
CA LEU A 255 2.47 -28.62 7.31
C LEU A 255 1.95 -29.44 6.13
N ILE A 256 1.26 -28.81 5.16
CA ILE A 256 0.84 -29.48 3.92
C ILE A 256 2.05 -30.11 3.22
N SER A 257 3.14 -29.35 3.08
CA SER A 257 4.36 -29.83 2.42
C SER A 257 4.99 -31.02 3.16
N ILE A 258 5.02 -30.99 4.49
CA ILE A 258 5.51 -32.09 5.33
C ILE A 258 4.59 -33.32 5.18
N TRP A 259 3.28 -33.13 5.24
CA TRP A 259 2.29 -34.21 5.11
C TRP A 259 2.33 -34.88 3.74
N GLU A 260 2.55 -34.10 2.68
CA GLU A 260 2.78 -34.62 1.34
C GLU A 260 4.07 -35.45 1.28
N LEU A 261 5.17 -34.97 1.89
CA LEU A 261 6.45 -35.67 1.90
C LEU A 261 6.40 -37.01 2.64
N ILE A 262 5.69 -37.09 3.77
CA ILE A 262 5.58 -38.33 4.57
C ILE A 262 4.49 -39.28 4.06
N GLY A 263 3.72 -38.90 3.02
CA GLY A 263 2.60 -39.69 2.52
C GLY A 263 1.38 -39.72 3.47
N PHE A 264 1.22 -38.73 4.35
CA PHE A 264 0.07 -38.66 5.27
C PHE A 264 -1.26 -38.59 4.52
N PHE A 265 -1.28 -37.88 3.38
CA PHE A 265 -2.46 -37.79 2.52
C PHE A 265 -2.81 -39.11 1.81
N ASP A 266 -1.88 -40.07 1.76
CA ASP A 266 -2.11 -41.40 1.18
C ASP A 266 -2.59 -42.42 2.24
N SER A 267 -2.85 -41.97 3.48
CA SER A 267 -3.49 -42.80 4.50
C SER A 267 -4.92 -43.18 4.10
N CYS A 268 -5.39 -44.36 4.55
CA CYS A 268 -6.74 -44.85 4.22
C CYS A 268 -7.85 -43.85 4.59
N TYR A 269 -7.69 -43.09 5.68
CA TYR A 269 -8.64 -42.06 6.11
C TYR A 269 -8.75 -40.90 5.11
N CYS A 270 -7.61 -40.43 4.59
CA CYS A 270 -7.58 -39.33 3.64
C CYS A 270 -7.96 -39.79 2.23
N ALA A 271 -7.55 -41.00 1.83
CA ALA A 271 -7.86 -41.60 0.54
C ALA A 271 -9.33 -42.03 0.40
N SER A 272 -10.02 -42.40 1.49
CA SER A 272 -11.46 -42.74 1.44
C SER A 272 -12.37 -41.51 1.26
N THR A 273 -11.83 -40.29 1.31
CA THR A 273 -12.58 -39.02 1.38
C THR A 273 -13.60 -38.99 2.53
N GLU A 274 -13.20 -39.52 3.67
CA GLU A 274 -14.05 -39.67 4.86
C GLU A 274 -14.73 -38.35 5.29
N LEU A 275 -14.03 -37.21 5.10
CA LEU A 275 -14.56 -35.89 5.43
C LEU A 275 -15.87 -35.56 4.70
N SER A 276 -16.01 -35.96 3.44
CA SER A 276 -17.22 -35.72 2.65
C SER A 276 -18.21 -36.87 2.71
N LYS A 277 -17.72 -38.12 2.70
CA LYS A 277 -18.55 -39.31 2.52
C LYS A 277 -18.91 -40.02 3.82
N LYS A 278 -18.23 -39.70 4.94
CA LYS A 278 -18.38 -40.37 6.23
C LYS A 278 -18.39 -41.90 6.02
N ASP A 279 -19.38 -42.58 6.58
CA ASP A 279 -19.58 -44.04 6.52
C ASP A 279 -19.71 -44.64 5.10
N SER A 280 -19.85 -43.81 4.06
CA SER A 280 -19.90 -44.24 2.65
C SER A 280 -18.57 -44.04 1.90
N GLY A 281 -17.49 -43.74 2.62
CA GLY A 281 -16.15 -43.67 2.05
C GLY A 281 -15.71 -45.03 1.51
N TRP A 282 -15.00 -45.02 0.38
CA TRP A 282 -14.42 -46.24 -0.20
C TRP A 282 -13.04 -45.93 -0.74
N ILE A 283 -12.16 -46.93 -0.73
CA ILE A 283 -10.80 -46.84 -1.25
C ILE A 283 -10.61 -47.81 -2.41
N LEU A 284 -9.85 -47.39 -3.40
CA LEU A 284 -9.57 -48.18 -4.58
C LEU A 284 -8.29 -49.00 -4.34
N LEU A 285 -8.43 -50.30 -4.03
CA LEU A 285 -7.29 -51.18 -3.71
C LEU A 285 -6.64 -51.83 -4.96
N PHE A 286 -7.45 -52.15 -5.97
CA PHE A 286 -7.00 -52.89 -7.16
C PHE A 286 -7.66 -52.31 -8.41
N LYS A 287 -6.99 -51.34 -9.06
CA LYS A 287 -7.37 -50.87 -10.40
C LYS A 287 -6.11 -50.85 -11.27
N GLY A 288 -6.23 -51.35 -12.50
CA GLY A 288 -5.13 -51.37 -13.46
C GLY A 288 -4.62 -49.97 -13.78
N THR A 289 -3.34 -49.86 -14.12
CA THR A 289 -2.67 -48.59 -14.42
C THR A 289 -3.34 -47.81 -15.56
N ASP A 290 -3.84 -48.51 -16.58
CA ASP A 290 -4.49 -47.89 -17.73
C ASP A 290 -5.82 -47.23 -17.34
N ALA A 291 -6.61 -47.91 -16.51
CA ALA A 291 -7.87 -47.39 -16.02
C ALA A 291 -7.68 -46.25 -14.99
N LEU A 292 -6.57 -46.24 -14.24
CA LEU A 292 -6.20 -45.10 -13.38
C LEU A 292 -5.82 -43.88 -14.22
N LYS A 293 -5.03 -44.11 -15.29
CA LYS A 293 -4.60 -43.06 -16.21
C LYS A 293 -5.80 -42.43 -16.91
N GLU A 294 -6.74 -43.24 -17.38
CA GLU A 294 -7.95 -42.77 -18.06
C GLU A 294 -8.80 -41.87 -17.14
N ASP A 295 -9.02 -42.28 -15.89
CA ASP A 295 -9.75 -41.46 -14.90
C ASP A 295 -9.03 -40.14 -14.59
N ALA A 296 -7.70 -40.20 -14.40
CA ALA A 296 -6.91 -39.04 -14.02
C ALA A 296 -6.73 -38.04 -15.18
N GLN A 297 -6.68 -38.52 -16.43
CA GLN A 297 -6.37 -37.71 -17.60
C GLN A 297 -7.32 -36.52 -17.77
N ALA A 298 -8.62 -36.69 -17.48
CA ALA A 298 -9.59 -35.60 -17.55
C ALA A 298 -9.29 -34.49 -16.52
N ALA A 299 -9.06 -34.86 -15.26
CA ALA A 299 -8.76 -33.91 -14.19
C ALA A 299 -7.46 -33.15 -14.44
N TRP A 300 -6.41 -33.85 -14.88
CA TRP A 300 -5.13 -33.25 -15.24
C TRP A 300 -5.24 -32.34 -16.46
N GLY A 301 -6.01 -32.74 -17.47
CA GLY A 301 -6.29 -31.90 -18.64
C GLY A 301 -6.96 -30.58 -18.26
N ILE A 302 -7.98 -30.64 -17.39
CA ILE A 302 -8.64 -29.44 -16.84
C ILE A 302 -7.64 -28.61 -16.04
N GLY A 303 -6.83 -29.24 -15.20
CA GLY A 303 -5.82 -28.56 -14.39
C GLY A 303 -4.78 -27.80 -15.22
N ILE A 304 -4.20 -28.46 -16.22
CA ILE A 304 -3.24 -27.82 -17.11
C ILE A 304 -3.89 -26.70 -17.91
N GLY A 305 -5.10 -26.93 -18.43
CA GLY A 305 -5.86 -25.93 -19.19
C GLY A 305 -6.16 -24.66 -18.38
N LEU A 306 -6.71 -24.81 -17.18
CA LEU A 306 -6.99 -23.69 -16.28
C LEU A 306 -5.71 -22.95 -15.87
N GLY A 307 -4.61 -23.67 -15.66
CA GLY A 307 -3.30 -23.08 -15.38
C GLY A 307 -2.81 -22.17 -16.50
N PHE A 308 -2.87 -22.63 -17.76
CA PHE A 308 -2.51 -21.80 -18.92
C PHE A 308 -3.41 -20.57 -19.05
N VAL A 309 -4.72 -20.73 -18.86
CA VAL A 309 -5.67 -19.62 -18.91
C VAL A 309 -5.33 -18.58 -17.85
N LEU A 310 -5.05 -18.99 -16.61
CA LEU A 310 -4.71 -18.08 -15.52
C LEU A 310 -3.43 -17.28 -15.82
N ILE A 311 -2.39 -17.97 -16.32
CA ILE A 311 -1.12 -17.33 -16.71
C ILE A 311 -1.35 -16.34 -17.86
N PHE A 312 -2.08 -16.75 -18.90
CA PHE A 312 -2.35 -15.89 -20.05
C PHE A 312 -3.16 -14.65 -19.66
N VAL A 313 -4.20 -14.80 -18.84
CA VAL A 313 -4.99 -13.69 -18.31
C VAL A 313 -4.12 -12.75 -17.48
N ALA A 314 -3.27 -13.27 -16.60
CA ALA A 314 -2.36 -12.45 -15.81
C ALA A 314 -1.41 -11.64 -16.72
N ILE A 315 -0.76 -12.29 -17.69
CA ILE A 315 0.14 -11.63 -18.64
C ILE A 315 -0.60 -10.56 -19.46
N ALA A 316 -1.77 -10.90 -20.02
CA ALA A 316 -2.57 -9.98 -20.82
C ALA A 316 -2.97 -8.75 -20.01
N VAL A 317 -3.43 -8.96 -18.77
CA VAL A 317 -3.75 -7.89 -17.82
C VAL A 317 -2.55 -6.99 -17.55
N PHE A 318 -1.41 -7.57 -17.18
CA PHE A 318 -0.20 -6.78 -16.87
C PHE A 318 0.31 -6.04 -18.10
N HIS A 319 0.26 -6.66 -19.27
CA HIS A 319 0.66 -6.04 -20.52
C HIS A 319 -0.28 -4.88 -20.90
N LEU A 320 -1.61 -5.06 -20.84
CA LEU A 320 -2.58 -4.01 -21.10
C LEU A 320 -2.46 -2.85 -20.08
N ALA A 321 -2.32 -3.17 -18.80
CA ALA A 321 -2.11 -2.18 -17.75
C ALA A 321 -0.80 -1.38 -17.95
N SER A 322 0.25 -2.02 -18.48
CA SER A 322 1.52 -1.33 -18.78
C SER A 322 1.41 -0.37 -19.96
N ARG A 323 0.61 -0.70 -20.99
CA ARG A 323 0.47 0.14 -22.20
C ARG A 323 -0.37 1.39 -21.98
N HIS A 324 -1.37 1.32 -21.11
CA HIS A 324 -2.26 2.46 -20.82
C HIS A 324 -1.53 3.67 -20.18
N LYS A 325 -0.25 3.54 -19.85
CA LYS A 325 0.57 4.63 -19.31
C LYS A 325 1.22 5.51 -20.40
N HIS A 326 1.10 5.15 -21.67
CA HIS A 326 1.78 5.83 -22.78
C HIS A 326 0.87 6.64 -23.71
N ASP A 327 -0.44 6.64 -23.47
CA ASP A 327 -1.45 7.44 -24.17
C ASP A 327 -2.06 8.46 -23.20
#